data_AF-A0A9D4XAP8-F1
#
_entry.id   AF-A0A9D4XAP8-F1
#
_cell.length_a   1.000
_cell.length_b   1.000
_cell.length_c   1.000
_cell.angle_alpha   90.00
_cell.angle_beta   90.00
_cell.angle_gamma   90.00
#
_symmetry.space_group_name_H-M   'P 1'
#
loop_
_entity.id
_entity.type
_entity.pdbx_description
1 polymer ?
#
loop_
_entity_poly.entity_id
_entity_poly.type
_entity_poly.pdbx_seq_one_letter_code
_entity_poly.pdbx_strand_id
1 'polypeptide(L)'
;TVANVHSWYFLILCILYPNRFLRLLVENLHIPVYCLVDCDPYGFDILTTYKFGSMQMAYDTKHLRVPEISWLGAFPSDSEKYFVPKQCLLPLTAEDKRKIKAMLLRCYLQREVPQWRLELEMMLEKGVKFEIEALSVHALSFLTESYIPSKIHGQVNI
;
A
#
# COMPACT_ATOMS: atom_id res chain seq x y z
N THR A 1 18.10 10.59 -24.16
CA THR A 1 18.35 9.14 -24.06
C THR A 1 19.03 8.72 -22.75
N VAL A 2 18.81 9.43 -21.63
CA VAL A 2 19.33 9.01 -20.29
C VAL A 2 18.27 9.18 -19.18
N ALA A 3 16.99 9.39 -19.55
CA ALA A 3 15.92 9.63 -18.56
C ALA A 3 15.24 8.34 -18.04
N ASN A 4 15.52 7.17 -18.62
CA ASN A 4 14.64 6.01 -18.47
C ASN A 4 15.18 4.86 -17.62
N VAL A 5 16.31 5.04 -16.92
CA VAL A 5 16.88 3.98 -16.05
C VAL A 5 16.78 4.32 -14.56
N HIS A 6 16.70 5.60 -14.20
CA HIS A 6 16.55 6.02 -12.79
C HIS A 6 15.13 5.88 -12.24
N SER A 7 14.11 5.81 -13.11
CA SER A 7 12.71 5.70 -12.68
C SER A 7 12.32 4.30 -12.18
N TRP A 8 13.19 3.30 -12.37
CA TRP A 8 12.89 1.88 -12.11
C TRP A 8 13.37 1.38 -10.74
N TYR A 9 14.20 2.14 -10.03
CA TYR A 9 14.98 1.59 -8.90
C TYR A 9 14.45 1.85 -7.48
N PHE A 10 13.36 2.59 -7.29
CA PHE A 10 13.05 3.11 -5.95
C PHE A 10 11.66 2.72 -5.45
N LEU A 11 11.34 1.43 -5.56
CA LEU A 11 10.35 0.80 -4.70
C LEU A 11 11.04 0.41 -3.40
N ILE A 12 10.91 1.23 -2.34
CA ILE A 12 11.30 0.74 -1.01
C ILE A 12 10.16 -0.14 -0.54
N LEU A 13 10.29 -1.45 -0.80
CA LEU A 13 9.42 -2.47 -0.26
C LEU A 13 9.52 -2.39 1.28
N CYS A 14 8.55 -1.72 1.93
CA CYS A 14 8.49 -1.51 3.38
C CYS A 14 8.47 -2.82 4.20
N ILE A 15 8.48 -3.98 3.55
CA ILE A 15 8.53 -5.31 4.16
C ILE A 15 9.93 -5.60 4.76
N LEU A 16 10.99 -4.93 4.30
CA LEU A 16 12.39 -5.32 4.62
C LEU A 16 13.30 -4.26 5.27
N TYR A 17 12.87 -3.00 5.45
CA TYR A 17 13.76 -1.94 5.94
C TYR A 17 13.20 -1.16 7.14
N PRO A 18 14.00 -0.95 8.21
CA PRO A 18 13.58 -0.22 9.39
C PRO A 18 13.27 1.26 9.08
N ASN A 19 12.20 1.78 9.67
CA ASN A 19 11.62 3.14 9.53
C ASN A 19 12.65 4.29 9.48
N ARG A 20 13.79 4.15 10.17
CA ARG A 20 14.84 5.17 10.27
C ARG A 20 15.64 5.36 8.97
N PHE A 21 15.80 4.29 8.18
CA PHE A 21 16.52 4.32 6.90
C PHE A 21 15.69 4.97 5.80
N LEU A 22 14.39 4.64 5.77
CA LEU A 22 13.40 5.24 4.88
C LEU A 22 13.39 6.78 4.98
N ARG A 23 13.36 7.31 6.21
CA ARG A 23 13.36 8.77 6.42
C ARG A 23 14.66 9.44 5.99
N LEU A 24 15.81 8.84 6.27
CA LEU A 24 17.11 9.40 5.84
C LEU A 24 17.19 9.49 4.31
N LEU A 25 16.62 8.53 3.59
CA LEU A 25 16.55 8.59 2.13
C LEU A 25 15.62 9.71 1.65
N VAL A 26 14.44 9.88 2.25
CA VAL A 26 13.52 10.96 1.88
C VAL A 26 14.10 12.34 2.17
N GLU A 27 14.62 12.54 3.38
CA GLU A 27 15.11 13.87 3.82
C GLU A 27 16.40 14.30 3.11
N ASN A 28 17.27 13.36 2.73
CA ASN A 28 18.53 13.70 2.06
C ASN A 28 18.45 13.63 0.54
N LEU A 29 17.61 12.77 -0.04
CA LEU A 29 17.57 12.52 -1.48
C LEU A 29 16.25 12.95 -2.15
N HIS A 30 15.26 13.42 -1.38
CA HIS A 30 13.95 13.87 -1.88
C HIS A 30 13.26 12.83 -2.79
N ILE A 31 13.39 11.55 -2.44
CA ILE A 31 12.86 10.44 -3.25
C ILE A 31 11.42 10.15 -2.85
N PRO A 32 10.48 10.02 -3.81
CA PRO A 32 9.10 9.63 -3.51
C PRO A 32 9.06 8.20 -2.95
N VAL A 33 8.35 8.00 -1.83
CA VAL A 33 8.21 6.69 -1.17
C VAL A 33 6.87 6.06 -1.51
N TYR A 34 6.95 4.86 -2.06
CA TYR A 34 5.78 4.03 -2.35
C TYR A 34 5.72 2.86 -1.39
N CYS A 35 4.53 2.57 -0.87
CA CYS A 35 4.27 1.43 -0.01
C CYS A 35 3.46 0.39 -0.77
N LEU A 36 4.01 -0.82 -0.87
CA LEU A 36 3.34 -1.99 -1.41
C LEU A 36 3.08 -2.96 -0.24
N VAL A 37 1.81 -3.21 0.06
CA VAL A 37 1.35 -4.07 1.17
C VAL A 37 0.30 -5.05 0.67
N ASP A 38 0.10 -6.14 1.41
CA ASP A 38 -0.94 -7.11 1.10
C ASP A 38 -2.33 -6.47 1.15
N CYS A 39 -3.25 -7.02 0.36
CA CYS A 39 -4.64 -6.57 0.28
C CYS A 39 -5.42 -7.13 1.47
N ASP A 40 -5.03 -6.75 2.68
CA ASP A 40 -5.67 -7.14 3.92
C ASP A 40 -5.71 -5.97 4.95
N PRO A 41 -6.50 -6.10 6.03
CA PRO A 41 -6.63 -5.03 7.01
C PRO A 41 -5.35 -4.77 7.82
N TYR A 42 -4.43 -5.73 7.90
CA TYR A 42 -3.17 -5.62 8.62
C TYR A 42 -2.12 -4.86 7.81
N GLY A 43 -1.97 -5.18 6.52
CA GLY A 43 -1.19 -4.44 5.55
C GLY A 43 -1.62 -2.98 5.48
N PHE A 44 -2.94 -2.73 5.47
CA PHE A 44 -3.46 -1.36 5.53
C PHE A 44 -3.14 -0.66 6.87
N ASP A 45 -3.13 -1.39 8.00
CA ASP A 45 -2.77 -0.81 9.31
C ASP A 45 -1.29 -0.43 9.37
N ILE A 46 -0.42 -1.23 8.75
CA ILE A 46 1.00 -0.92 8.56
C ILE A 46 1.15 0.37 7.75
N LEU A 47 0.49 0.45 6.58
CA LEU A 47 0.51 1.64 5.73
C LEU A 47 0.07 2.91 6.49
N THR A 48 -1.05 2.85 7.22
CA THR A 48 -1.53 3.99 8.00
C THR A 48 -0.59 4.36 9.14
N THR A 49 0.10 3.37 9.73
CA THR A 49 1.12 3.60 10.75
C THR A 49 2.34 4.34 10.18
N TYR A 50 2.78 4.02 8.97
CA TYR A 50 3.87 4.74 8.30
C TYR A 50 3.50 6.18 7.93
N LYS A 51 2.28 6.41 7.43
CA LYS A 51 1.84 7.76 7.02
C LYS A 51 1.48 8.66 8.21
N PHE A 52 0.63 8.17 9.10
CA PHE A 52 0.02 8.95 10.18
C PHE A 52 0.70 8.75 11.54
N GLY A 53 1.52 7.71 11.68
CA GLY A 53 2.14 7.30 12.94
C GLY A 53 1.27 6.29 13.71
N SER A 54 1.91 5.48 14.57
CA SER A 54 1.19 4.64 15.52
C SER A 54 0.62 5.48 16.65
N MET A 55 -0.67 5.31 16.97
CA MET A 55 -1.30 5.93 18.14
C MET A 55 -0.64 5.49 19.46
N GLN A 56 -0.05 4.29 19.50
CA GLN A 56 0.64 3.77 20.69
C GLN A 56 2.06 4.34 20.88
N MET A 57 2.68 4.87 19.83
CA MET A 57 4.01 5.48 19.86
C MET A 57 3.96 6.97 19.48
N ALA A 58 2.95 7.68 19.98
CA ALA A 58 2.73 9.10 19.72
C ALA A 58 3.94 10.01 20.10
N TYR A 59 4.83 9.54 20.98
CA TYR A 59 5.99 10.30 21.47
C TYR A 59 7.17 10.31 20.48
N ASP A 60 7.46 9.19 19.78
CA ASP A 60 8.57 9.07 18.82
C ASP A 60 8.16 9.33 17.35
N THR A 61 6.86 9.43 17.09
CA THR A 61 6.29 9.48 15.72
C THR A 61 6.50 10.80 14.99
N LYS A 62 6.89 11.89 15.65
CA LYS A 62 7.23 13.13 14.93
C LYS A 62 8.44 12.95 14.01
N HIS A 63 9.29 11.97 14.29
CA HIS A 63 10.53 11.69 13.59
C HIS A 63 10.52 10.40 12.75
N LEU A 64 9.37 9.71 12.66
CA LEU A 64 9.26 8.41 11.97
C LEU A 64 8.16 8.37 10.91
N ARG A 65 7.40 9.46 10.76
CA ARG A 65 6.32 9.56 9.77
C ARG A 65 6.85 9.99 8.41
N VAL A 66 6.34 9.36 7.37
CA VAL A 66 6.59 9.74 5.97
C VAL A 66 5.25 10.17 5.38
N PRO A 67 4.84 11.44 5.52
CA PRO A 67 3.52 11.89 5.05
C PRO A 67 3.37 11.77 3.52
N GLU A 68 4.48 11.83 2.79
CA GLU A 68 4.57 11.68 1.34
C GLU A 68 4.37 10.23 0.86
N ILE A 69 4.23 9.27 1.78
CA ILE A 69 4.05 7.87 1.40
C ILE A 69 2.72 7.67 0.65
N SER A 70 2.84 7.04 -0.51
CA SER A 70 1.71 6.71 -1.37
C SER A 70 1.48 5.21 -1.39
N TRP A 71 0.22 4.81 -1.25
CA TRP A 71 -0.16 3.41 -1.38
C TRP A 71 -0.13 3.04 -2.86
N LEU A 72 0.75 2.10 -3.22
CA LEU A 72 0.90 1.63 -4.59
C LEU A 72 -0.02 0.45 -4.90
N GLY A 73 -0.45 -0.26 -3.85
CA GLY A 73 -1.31 -1.43 -3.88
C GLY A 73 -0.89 -2.45 -2.82
N ALA A 74 -1.36 -3.69 -2.84
CA ALA A 74 -2.35 -4.28 -3.72
C ALA A 74 -3.77 -3.82 -3.36
N PHE A 75 -4.51 -3.27 -4.33
CA PHE A 75 -5.86 -2.77 -4.06
C PHE A 75 -6.93 -3.85 -4.25
N PRO A 76 -8.02 -3.83 -3.48
CA PRO A 76 -9.21 -4.65 -3.74
C PRO A 76 -9.75 -4.50 -5.18
N SER A 77 -9.65 -3.31 -5.76
CA SER A 77 -9.98 -3.04 -7.18
C SER A 77 -9.04 -3.73 -8.18
N ASP A 78 -7.78 -3.97 -7.80
CA ASP A 78 -6.77 -4.61 -8.66
C ASP A 78 -7.02 -6.09 -8.89
N SER A 79 -7.72 -6.75 -7.97
CA SER A 79 -8.08 -8.17 -8.11
C SER A 79 -8.83 -8.44 -9.41
N GLU A 80 -9.71 -7.52 -9.82
CA GLU A 80 -10.47 -7.61 -11.08
C GLU A 80 -9.63 -7.16 -12.27
N LYS A 81 -8.89 -6.06 -12.12
CA LYS A 81 -8.09 -5.47 -13.20
C LYS A 81 -6.98 -6.42 -13.69
N TYR A 82 -6.37 -7.16 -12.78
CA TYR A 82 -5.25 -8.05 -13.08
C TYR A 82 -5.62 -9.53 -13.03
N PHE A 83 -6.93 -9.84 -13.04
CA PHE A 83 -7.46 -11.21 -13.08
C PHE A 83 -6.83 -12.14 -12.04
N VAL A 84 -6.77 -11.68 -10.79
CA VAL A 84 -6.21 -12.49 -9.69
C VAL A 84 -7.01 -13.79 -9.58
N PRO A 85 -6.33 -14.97 -9.61
CA PRO A 85 -7.02 -16.24 -9.55
C PRO A 85 -7.89 -16.36 -8.30
N LYS A 86 -9.14 -16.84 -8.43
CA LYS A 86 -10.06 -17.00 -7.30
C LYS A 86 -9.51 -17.88 -6.17
N GLN A 87 -8.61 -18.80 -6.50
CA GLN A 87 -7.90 -19.66 -5.53
C GLN A 87 -6.97 -18.89 -4.60
N CYS A 88 -6.50 -17.70 -5.00
CA CYS A 88 -5.66 -16.83 -4.19
C CYS A 88 -6.48 -15.77 -3.43
N LEU A 89 -7.80 -15.68 -3.69
CA LEU A 89 -8.70 -14.82 -2.96
C LEU A 89 -9.18 -15.54 -1.69
N LEU A 90 -8.72 -15.05 -0.55
CA LEU A 90 -9.08 -15.58 0.76
C LEU A 90 -10.31 -14.84 1.30
N PRO A 91 -11.29 -15.53 1.91
CA PRO A 91 -12.42 -14.86 2.52
C PRO A 91 -11.98 -14.06 3.74
N LEU A 92 -12.59 -12.88 3.95
CA LEU A 92 -12.37 -12.10 5.16
C LEU A 92 -12.94 -12.82 6.38
N THR A 93 -12.13 -12.92 7.42
CA THR A 93 -12.56 -13.44 8.73
C THR A 93 -13.46 -12.43 9.45
N ALA A 94 -14.19 -12.88 10.47
CA ALA A 94 -14.98 -11.98 11.31
C ALA A 94 -14.11 -10.93 12.01
N GLU A 95 -12.87 -11.27 12.35
CA GLU A 95 -11.90 -10.36 12.93
C GLU A 95 -11.44 -9.30 11.92
N ASP A 96 -11.13 -9.71 10.69
CA ASP A 96 -10.77 -8.80 9.60
C ASP A 96 -11.87 -7.75 9.39
N LYS A 97 -13.14 -8.18 9.31
CA LYS A 97 -14.29 -7.29 9.14
C LYS A 97 -14.45 -6.31 10.31
N ARG A 98 -14.21 -6.74 11.55
CA ARG A 98 -14.22 -5.85 12.72
C ARG A 98 -13.11 -4.82 12.64
N LYS A 99 -11.90 -5.22 12.23
CA LYS A 99 -10.75 -4.33 12.08
C LYS A 99 -11.00 -3.29 10.99
N ILE A 100 -11.47 -3.69 9.80
CA ILE A 100 -11.83 -2.75 8.71
C ILE A 100 -12.86 -1.72 9.20
N LYS A 101 -13.93 -2.16 9.86
CA LYS A 101 -14.95 -1.24 10.40
C LYS A 101 -14.36 -0.25 11.41
N ALA A 102 -13.47 -0.70 12.30
CA ALA A 102 -12.79 0.19 13.24
C ALA A 102 -11.85 1.19 12.53
N MET A 103 -11.19 0.76 11.44
CA MET A 103 -10.33 1.63 10.63
C MET A 103 -11.14 2.69 9.90
N LEU A 104 -12.29 2.34 9.33
CA LEU A 104 -13.19 3.27 8.64
C LEU A 104 -13.70 4.41 9.53
N LEU A 105 -13.69 4.25 10.86
CA LEU A 105 -14.05 5.30 11.82
C LEU A 105 -12.92 6.33 12.05
N ARG A 106 -11.69 6.08 11.56
CA ARG A 106 -10.55 6.97 11.77
C ARG A 106 -10.68 8.25 10.92
N CYS A 107 -10.67 9.41 11.57
CA CYS A 107 -10.95 10.71 10.96
C CYS A 107 -10.04 11.07 9.76
N TYR A 108 -8.77 10.64 9.78
CA TYR A 108 -7.82 10.94 8.71
C TYR A 108 -8.15 10.19 7.40
N LEU A 109 -8.83 9.04 7.45
CA LEU A 109 -9.26 8.34 6.24
C LEU A 109 -10.36 9.10 5.50
N GLN A 110 -11.20 9.82 6.26
CA GLN A 110 -12.27 10.62 5.67
C GLN A 110 -11.77 11.95 5.10
N ARG A 111 -10.76 12.55 5.73
CA ARG A 111 -10.30 13.92 5.39
C ARG A 111 -9.07 13.96 4.49
N GLU A 112 -8.10 13.07 4.70
CA GLU A 112 -6.80 13.15 4.02
C GLU A 112 -6.68 12.14 2.86
N VAL A 113 -7.30 10.96 2.98
CA VAL A 113 -7.14 9.87 2.00
C VAL A 113 -8.47 9.18 1.65
N PRO A 114 -9.45 9.91 1.06
CA PRO A 114 -10.77 9.37 0.75
C PRO A 114 -10.73 8.18 -0.23
N GLN A 115 -9.74 8.12 -1.12
CA GLN A 115 -9.56 6.99 -2.03
C GLN A 115 -9.24 5.69 -1.28
N TRP A 116 -8.44 5.76 -0.22
CA TRP A 116 -8.10 4.58 0.59
C TRP A 116 -9.30 4.05 1.37
N ARG A 117 -10.17 4.97 1.80
CA ARG A 117 -11.45 4.62 2.42
C ARG A 117 -12.33 3.83 1.45
N LEU A 118 -12.45 4.27 0.19
CA LEU A 118 -13.25 3.58 -0.83
C LEU A 118 -12.75 2.15 -1.06
N GLU A 119 -11.43 1.96 -1.12
CA GLU A 119 -10.84 0.63 -1.28
C GLU A 119 -11.14 -0.26 -0.07
N LEU A 120 -11.06 0.25 1.16
CA LEU A 120 -11.48 -0.52 2.36
C LEU A 120 -12.97 -0.88 2.36
N GLU A 121 -13.84 0.03 1.91
CA GLU A 121 -15.27 -0.25 1.77
C GLU A 121 -15.50 -1.34 0.72
N MET A 122 -14.79 -1.28 -0.41
CA MET A 122 -14.83 -2.29 -1.47
C MET A 122 -14.32 -3.65 -0.98
N MET A 123 -13.26 -3.68 -0.15
CA MET A 123 -12.78 -4.89 0.51
C MET A 123 -13.88 -5.52 1.39
N LEU A 124 -14.59 -4.69 2.17
CA LEU A 124 -15.67 -5.15 3.04
C LEU A 124 -16.87 -5.68 2.26
N GLU A 125 -17.22 -5.03 1.15
CA GLU A 125 -18.30 -5.41 0.24
C GLU A 125 -18.00 -6.73 -0.47
N LYS A 126 -16.81 -6.84 -1.10
CA LYS A 126 -16.39 -8.07 -1.79
C LYS A 126 -16.16 -9.23 -0.81
N GLY A 127 -15.77 -8.92 0.43
CA GLY A 127 -15.58 -9.93 1.46
C GLY A 127 -14.34 -10.80 1.27
N VAL A 128 -13.37 -10.35 0.47
CA VAL A 128 -12.14 -11.09 0.14
C VAL A 128 -10.88 -10.27 0.41
N LYS A 129 -9.78 -10.96 0.68
CA LYS A 129 -8.40 -10.45 0.81
C LYS A 129 -7.45 -11.29 -0.04
N PHE A 130 -6.29 -10.75 -0.38
CA PHE A 130 -5.27 -11.49 -1.11
C PHE A 130 -3.87 -10.94 -0.83
N GLU A 131 -2.87 -11.80 -0.96
CA GLU A 131 -1.46 -11.44 -0.81
C GLU A 131 -0.92 -10.86 -2.12
N ILE A 132 0.10 -10.00 -2.05
CA ILE A 132 0.74 -9.45 -3.26
C ILE A 132 1.24 -10.56 -4.18
N GLU A 133 1.70 -11.68 -3.62
CA GLU A 133 2.15 -12.85 -4.37
C GLU A 133 1.08 -13.39 -5.33
N ALA A 134 -0.21 -13.18 -5.03
CA ALA A 134 -1.33 -13.56 -5.88
C ALA A 134 -1.30 -12.85 -7.25
N LEU A 135 -0.71 -11.65 -7.33
CA LEU A 135 -0.50 -10.91 -8.58
C LEU A 135 0.63 -11.53 -9.43
N SER A 136 1.59 -12.18 -8.78
CA SER A 136 2.76 -12.81 -9.44
C SER A 136 2.53 -14.26 -9.84
N VAL A 137 1.32 -14.80 -9.65
CA VAL A 137 0.99 -16.21 -9.96
C VAL A 137 1.19 -16.53 -11.44
N HIS A 138 0.92 -15.57 -12.33
CA HIS A 138 1.06 -15.77 -13.77
C HIS A 138 2.51 -15.65 -14.27
N ALA A 139 3.29 -14.74 -13.68
CA ALA A 139 4.71 -14.61 -13.92
C ALA A 139 5.38 -13.88 -12.75
N LEU A 140 6.51 -14.41 -12.28
CA LEU A 140 7.27 -13.77 -11.20
C LEU A 140 7.72 -12.34 -11.57
N SER A 141 7.97 -12.11 -12.87
CA SER A 141 8.36 -10.80 -13.40
C SER A 141 7.18 -9.84 -13.56
N PHE A 142 5.93 -10.31 -13.48
CA PHE A 142 4.74 -9.48 -13.67
C PHE A 142 4.69 -8.30 -12.70
N LEU A 143 5.05 -8.54 -11.44
CA LEU A 143 5.04 -7.50 -10.41
C LEU A 143 6.00 -6.35 -10.77
N THR A 144 7.22 -6.69 -11.18
CA THR A 144 8.30 -5.74 -11.45
C THR A 144 8.20 -5.10 -12.84
N GLU A 145 7.81 -5.87 -13.85
CA GLU A 145 7.83 -5.42 -15.26
C GLU A 145 6.50 -4.77 -15.69
N SER A 146 5.38 -5.13 -15.07
CA SER A 146 4.05 -4.67 -15.50
C SER A 146 3.30 -3.92 -14.41
N TYR A 147 3.14 -4.52 -13.22
CA TYR A 147 2.28 -3.98 -12.17
C TYR A 147 2.83 -2.69 -11.56
N ILE A 148 4.06 -2.73 -11.04
CA ILE A 148 4.72 -1.57 -10.42
C ILE A 148 4.84 -0.40 -11.42
N PRO A 149 5.37 -0.58 -12.64
CA PRO A 149 5.47 0.50 -13.61
C PRO A 149 4.10 1.08 -13.98
N SER A 150 3.07 0.24 -14.17
CA SER A 150 1.73 0.69 -14.49
C SER A 150 1.14 1.57 -13.38
N LYS A 151 1.39 1.24 -12.12
CA LYS A 151 0.91 2.02 -10.97
C LYS A 151 1.63 3.35 -10.81
N ILE A 152 2.96 3.36 -10.97
CA ILE A 152 3.76 4.59 -10.90
C ILE A 152 3.36 5.55 -12.03
N HIS A 153 3.27 5.09 -13.28
CA HIS A 153 2.86 5.94 -14.40
C HIS A 153 1.40 6.40 -14.29
N GLY A 154 0.53 5.59 -13.69
CA GLY A 154 -0.87 5.95 -13.43
C GLY A 154 -1.04 7.07 -12.40
N GLN A 155 -0.15 7.16 -11.42
CA GLN A 155 -0.17 8.21 -10.39
C GLN A 155 0.43 9.53 -10.87
N VAL A 156 1.32 9.51 -11.87
CA VAL A 156 1.95 10.72 -12.47
C VAL A 156 0.98 11.52 -13.36
N ASN A 157 -0.16 10.94 -13.74
CA ASN A 157 -1.15 11.58 -14.64
C ASN A 157 -2.40 12.12 -13.92
N ILE A 158 -2.32 12.46 -12.64
CA ILE A 158 -3.40 13.09 -11.87
C ILE A 158 -2.96 14.46 -11.37
#